data_AF-A0A0S8HVY0-F1
#
_entry.id   AF-A0A0S8HVY0-F1
#
_cell.length_a   1.000
_cell.length_b   1.000
_cell.length_c   1.000
_cell.angle_alpha   90.00
_cell.angle_beta   90.00
_cell.angle_gamma   90.00
#
_symmetry.space_group_name_H-M   'P 1'
#
loop_
_entity.id
_entity.type
_entity.pdbx_description
1 polymer ?
#
loop_
_entity_poly.entity_id
_entity_poly.type
_entity_poly.pdbx_seq_one_letter_code
_entity_poly.pdbx_strand_id
1 'polypeptide(L)'
;MTLRDLYYITHINNIPSILTSGILSHEEVEKRNIQYTPIYDKVIVENRRNRTAPNGQSLWSFANLYFQPRNPMLYRLICEKPIDELVILAVQKSEILNRDDIFISNGNAASSNSDILSATEGKKSLAKMRNVLAKEWWTEESGDKRKIMAECLVQESISSDYIQTIYVANHDIANKVKKILLTSNIPVIPEPNIFFQPSRKIEISPLLSVVDGDMFFSRMQTLTVSVNCVGIMGKGLASRAKWQFPDVYVYYQYVCRKKILQMGKPYLYKREGSLDYQLADEPSSLKNGNAETWCLLFPTKNHWREDADIQGIEKGLQWLKDNFKKDKLKSLAIPALGCGLGKLNWHDVGPLLCRYLYDFDIPVMIYLPAEKKITDESLSKEFLLSRKI
;
A
#
# COMPACT_ATOMS: atom_id res chain seq x y z
N MET A 1 0.40 -11.69 -7.63
CA MET A 1 0.07 -10.95 -8.86
C MET A 1 1.01 -11.40 -9.98
N THR A 2 0.49 -12.02 -11.03
CA THR A 2 1.29 -12.38 -12.21
C THR A 2 1.55 -11.10 -13.01
N LEU A 3 2.81 -10.76 -13.28
CA LEU A 3 3.22 -9.54 -14.00
C LEU A 3 2.78 -9.61 -15.48
N ARG A 4 1.49 -9.34 -15.74
CA ARG A 4 0.85 -9.46 -17.06
C ARG A 4 1.29 -8.33 -17.99
N ASP A 5 1.24 -7.10 -17.48
CA ASP A 5 1.47 -5.88 -18.24
C ASP A 5 2.68 -5.09 -17.72
N LEU A 6 2.99 -3.99 -18.40
CA LEU A 6 3.88 -2.93 -17.92
C LEU A 6 3.03 -1.71 -17.54
N TYR A 7 3.46 -0.90 -16.58
CA TYR A 7 2.58 0.08 -15.96
C TYR A 7 3.16 1.48 -15.97
N TYR A 8 2.36 2.45 -16.43
CA TYR A 8 2.69 3.87 -16.39
C TYR A 8 1.79 4.57 -15.39
N ILE A 9 2.38 5.22 -14.40
CA ILE A 9 1.64 5.98 -13.38
C ILE A 9 1.61 7.44 -13.84
N THR A 10 0.44 8.09 -13.84
CA THR A 10 0.31 9.48 -14.31
C THR A 10 -0.90 10.18 -13.67
N HIS A 11 -1.02 11.48 -13.94
CA HIS A 11 -2.17 12.28 -13.54
C HIS A 11 -3.33 12.10 -14.53
N ILE A 12 -4.58 12.12 -14.05
CA ILE A 12 -5.79 11.98 -14.87
C ILE A 12 -5.85 12.98 -16.04
N ASN A 13 -5.42 14.22 -15.80
CA ASN A 13 -5.37 15.27 -16.83
C ASN A 13 -4.37 15.00 -17.97
N ASN A 14 -3.45 14.04 -17.82
CA ASN A 14 -2.49 13.68 -18.87
C ASN A 14 -3.08 12.67 -19.86
N ILE A 15 -4.23 12.06 -19.55
CA ILE A 15 -4.88 11.07 -20.42
C ILE A 15 -5.11 11.61 -21.84
N PRO A 16 -5.70 12.81 -22.06
CA PRO A 16 -5.95 13.31 -23.41
C PRO A 16 -4.70 13.37 -24.28
N SER A 17 -3.60 13.95 -23.78
CA SER A 17 -2.34 14.04 -24.53
C SER A 17 -1.70 12.68 -24.76
N ILE A 18 -1.82 11.76 -23.80
CA ILE A 18 -1.31 10.39 -23.95
C ILE A 18 -2.08 9.64 -25.04
N LEU A 19 -3.40 9.81 -25.14
CA LEU A 19 -4.19 9.18 -26.19
C LEU A 19 -3.81 9.68 -27.58
N THR A 20 -3.50 10.98 -27.71
CA THR A 20 -3.16 11.59 -29.01
C THR A 20 -1.69 11.38 -29.41
N SER A 21 -0.77 11.39 -28.45
CA SER A 21 0.66 11.47 -28.71
C SER A 21 1.46 10.26 -28.19
N GLY A 22 0.80 9.34 -27.49
CA GLY A 22 1.44 8.23 -26.80
C GLY A 22 2.04 8.61 -25.44
N ILE A 23 2.63 7.64 -24.76
CA ILE A 23 3.44 7.88 -23.56
C ILE A 23 4.82 8.32 -24.04
N LEU A 24 5.17 9.58 -23.79
CA LEU A 24 6.41 10.19 -24.27
C LEU A 24 7.49 10.19 -23.18
N SER A 25 8.76 10.16 -23.62
CA SER A 25 9.89 10.54 -22.78
C SER A 25 9.79 12.02 -22.40
N HIS A 26 10.46 12.41 -21.33
CA HIS A 26 10.46 13.82 -20.91
C HIS A 26 11.07 14.74 -21.98
N GLU A 27 12.09 14.26 -22.69
CA GLU A 27 12.68 14.99 -23.82
C GLU A 27 11.67 15.28 -24.92
N GLU A 28 10.88 14.28 -25.31
CA GLU A 28 9.86 14.44 -26.36
C GLU A 28 8.68 15.30 -25.90
N VAL A 29 8.32 15.27 -24.61
CA VAL A 29 7.32 16.20 -24.03
C VAL A 29 7.79 17.66 -24.18
N GLU A 30 9.04 17.96 -23.82
CA GLU A 30 9.62 19.30 -23.92
C GLU A 30 9.74 19.76 -25.38
N LYS A 31 10.30 18.90 -26.24
CA LYS A 31 10.51 19.18 -27.67
C LYS A 31 9.20 19.45 -28.42
N ARG A 32 8.12 18.76 -28.06
CA ARG A 32 6.79 18.93 -28.66
C ARG A 32 5.92 19.96 -27.92
N ASN A 33 6.42 20.56 -26.85
CA ASN A 33 5.72 21.53 -26.00
C ASN A 33 4.35 21.02 -25.51
N ILE A 34 4.28 19.73 -25.15
CA ILE A 34 3.05 19.10 -24.66
C ILE A 34 2.78 19.58 -23.23
N GLN A 35 1.61 20.16 -23.02
CA GLN A 35 1.17 20.53 -21.67
C GLN A 35 0.86 19.26 -20.86
N TYR A 36 1.40 19.18 -19.64
CA TYR A 36 1.18 18.04 -18.76
C TYR A 36 1.09 18.48 -17.30
N THR A 37 0.40 17.69 -16.50
CA THR A 37 0.37 17.80 -15.04
C THR A 37 1.46 16.90 -14.46
N PRO A 38 2.51 17.47 -13.82
CA PRO A 38 3.59 16.67 -13.25
C PRO A 38 3.12 15.89 -12.02
N ILE A 39 3.48 14.61 -11.98
CA ILE A 39 3.35 13.78 -10.78
C ILE A 39 4.67 13.65 -10.00
N TYR A 40 5.80 13.99 -10.62
CA TYR A 40 7.13 13.83 -10.03
C TYR A 40 7.64 15.14 -9.42
N ASP A 41 8.45 15.04 -8.36
CA ASP A 41 9.24 16.18 -7.88
C ASP A 41 10.41 16.48 -8.83
N LYS A 42 10.74 17.77 -8.97
CA LYS A 42 11.80 18.25 -9.89
C LYS A 42 13.16 17.57 -9.67
N VAL A 43 13.51 17.26 -8.42
CA VAL A 43 14.79 16.63 -8.07
C VAL A 43 14.88 15.18 -8.58
N ILE A 44 13.80 14.41 -8.49
CA ILE A 44 13.74 13.02 -9.00
C ILE A 44 13.95 13.03 -10.52
N VAL A 45 13.34 14.00 -11.17
CA VAL A 45 13.37 14.25 -12.60
C VAL A 45 14.78 14.66 -13.05
N GLU A 46 15.46 15.55 -12.32
CA GLU A 46 16.86 15.95 -12.58
C GLU A 46 17.87 14.79 -12.48
N ASN A 47 17.71 13.90 -11.49
CA ASN A 47 18.60 12.73 -11.34
C ASN A 47 18.57 11.82 -12.58
N ARG A 48 17.44 11.76 -13.29
CA ARG A 48 17.33 11.00 -14.54
C ARG A 48 18.11 11.64 -15.68
N ARG A 49 18.23 12.98 -15.73
CA ARG A 49 19.03 13.67 -16.76
C ARG A 49 20.51 13.26 -16.69
N ASN A 50 21.03 13.11 -15.47
CA ASN A 50 22.45 12.83 -15.23
C ASN A 50 22.85 11.36 -15.41
N ARG A 51 21.87 10.47 -15.62
CA ARG A 51 22.12 9.04 -15.72
C ARG A 51 21.92 8.55 -17.15
N THR A 52 22.86 7.73 -17.62
CA THR A 52 22.86 7.23 -19.00
C THR A 52 22.51 5.74 -19.09
N ALA A 53 21.80 5.36 -20.14
CA ALA A 53 21.62 3.98 -20.56
C ALA A 53 22.85 3.47 -21.34
N PRO A 54 22.97 2.15 -21.60
CA PRO A 54 24.11 1.57 -22.32
C PRO A 54 24.35 2.12 -23.73
N ASN A 55 23.33 2.70 -24.38
CA ASN A 55 23.47 3.38 -25.67
C ASN A 55 24.04 4.81 -25.56
N GLY A 56 24.41 5.26 -24.36
CA GLY A 56 24.96 6.59 -24.10
C GLY A 56 23.91 7.70 -23.97
N GLN A 57 22.63 7.42 -24.21
CA GLN A 57 21.56 8.39 -24.04
C GLN A 57 21.19 8.57 -22.57
N SER A 58 20.77 9.78 -22.22
CA SER A 58 20.22 10.10 -20.89
C SER A 58 18.91 9.34 -20.65
N LEU A 59 18.61 8.98 -19.40
CA LEU A 59 17.28 8.46 -19.02
C LEU A 59 16.15 9.45 -19.30
N TRP A 60 16.47 10.72 -19.56
CA TRP A 60 15.54 11.74 -20.03
C TRP A 60 14.89 11.40 -21.38
N SER A 61 15.62 10.68 -22.23
CA SER A 61 15.20 10.27 -23.57
C SER A 61 14.32 9.02 -23.57
N PHE A 62 13.98 8.46 -22.40
CA PHE A 62 13.20 7.23 -22.27
C PHE A 62 11.85 7.45 -21.59
N ALA A 63 10.80 6.88 -22.16
CA ALA A 63 9.53 6.65 -21.47
C ALA A 63 9.66 5.44 -20.55
N ASN A 64 9.35 5.59 -19.27
CA ASN A 64 9.56 4.55 -18.26
C ASN A 64 8.26 3.84 -17.89
N LEU A 65 8.28 2.51 -17.90
CA LEU A 65 7.19 1.67 -17.45
C LEU A 65 7.64 0.77 -16.31
N TYR A 66 6.85 0.67 -15.25
CA TYR A 66 7.14 -0.23 -14.14
C TYR A 66 6.71 -1.66 -14.45
N PHE A 67 7.47 -2.64 -13.96
CA PHE A 67 7.01 -4.02 -13.95
C PHE A 67 5.95 -4.25 -12.87
N GLN A 68 6.10 -3.61 -11.71
CA GLN A 68 5.16 -3.69 -10.58
C GLN A 68 4.61 -2.28 -10.29
N PRO A 69 3.31 -2.02 -10.50
CA PRO A 69 2.72 -0.69 -10.26
C PRO A 69 2.62 -0.38 -8.77
N ARG A 70 2.40 -1.41 -7.94
CA ARG A 70 2.30 -1.28 -6.48
C ARG A 70 3.70 -1.24 -5.88
N ASN A 71 4.33 -0.08 -5.95
CA ASN A 71 5.74 0.13 -5.62
C ASN A 71 5.95 1.37 -4.73
N PRO A 72 7.17 1.61 -4.20
CA PRO A 72 7.49 2.77 -3.36
C PRO A 72 7.18 4.13 -3.99
N MET A 73 7.32 4.26 -5.31
CA MET A 73 7.04 5.50 -6.03
C MET A 73 5.54 5.78 -6.02
N LEU A 74 4.69 4.80 -6.35
CA LEU A 74 3.25 4.96 -6.22
C LEU A 74 2.84 5.29 -4.78
N TYR A 75 3.44 4.62 -3.79
CA TYR A 75 3.15 4.91 -2.38
C TYR A 75 3.46 6.36 -2.03
N ARG A 76 4.62 6.89 -2.47
CA ARG A 76 4.98 8.30 -2.32
C ARG A 76 3.88 9.21 -2.89
N LEU A 77 3.47 8.98 -4.15
CA LEU A 77 2.46 9.81 -4.80
C LEU A 77 1.15 9.87 -4.01
N ILE A 78 0.73 8.76 -3.42
CA ILE A 78 -0.50 8.68 -2.62
C ILE A 78 -0.38 9.48 -1.31
N CYS A 79 0.84 9.68 -0.80
CA CYS A 79 1.08 10.57 0.33
C CYS A 79 0.95 12.04 -0.07
N GLU A 80 1.35 12.38 -1.29
CA GLU A 80 1.59 13.76 -1.71
C GLU A 80 0.46 14.34 -2.56
N LYS A 81 -0.33 13.48 -3.20
CA LYS A 81 -1.37 13.83 -4.17
C LYS A 81 -2.71 13.24 -3.77
N PRO A 82 -3.83 13.93 -4.06
CA PRO A 82 -5.15 13.33 -4.00
C PRO A 82 -5.20 12.04 -4.82
N ILE A 83 -5.76 10.99 -4.24
CA ILE A 83 -5.84 9.69 -4.92
C ILE A 83 -6.72 9.73 -6.17
N ASP A 84 -7.66 10.67 -6.24
CA ASP A 84 -8.59 10.84 -7.34
C ASP A 84 -7.99 11.56 -8.57
N GLU A 85 -6.75 12.01 -8.43
CA GLU A 85 -5.95 12.59 -9.50
C GLU A 85 -5.02 11.57 -10.17
N LEU A 86 -4.80 10.39 -9.57
CA LEU A 86 -3.85 9.40 -10.05
C LEU A 86 -4.54 8.29 -10.87
N VAL A 87 -3.90 7.92 -11.98
CA VAL A 87 -4.31 6.80 -12.83
C VAL A 87 -3.10 5.95 -13.21
N ILE A 88 -3.34 4.67 -13.52
CA ILE A 88 -2.28 3.74 -13.94
C ILE A 88 -2.67 3.13 -15.28
N LEU A 89 -1.84 3.34 -16.29
CA LEU A 89 -2.04 2.79 -17.62
C LEU A 89 -1.31 1.44 -17.72
N ALA A 90 -2.05 0.39 -18.03
CA ALA A 90 -1.48 -0.92 -18.33
C ALA A 90 -1.16 -1.02 -19.82
N VAL A 91 0.10 -1.27 -20.13
CA VAL A 91 0.66 -1.31 -21.48
C VAL A 91 1.04 -2.75 -21.81
N GLN A 92 0.72 -3.17 -23.04
CA GLN A 92 0.92 -4.54 -23.50
C GLN A 92 2.39 -4.98 -23.43
N LYS A 93 2.72 -5.77 -22.42
CA LYS A 93 4.10 -6.19 -22.14
C LYS A 93 4.73 -6.99 -23.29
N SER A 94 3.97 -7.82 -24.00
CA SER A 94 4.52 -8.66 -25.08
C SER A 94 5.12 -7.83 -26.20
N GLU A 95 4.40 -6.80 -26.63
CA GLU A 95 4.83 -5.93 -27.73
C GLU A 95 6.02 -5.07 -27.29
N ILE A 96 5.92 -4.45 -26.11
CA ILE A 96 6.99 -3.58 -25.61
C ILE A 96 8.29 -4.36 -25.42
N LEU A 97 8.24 -5.56 -24.85
CA LEU A 97 9.46 -6.35 -24.60
C LEU A 97 10.09 -6.96 -25.88
N ASN A 98 9.44 -6.86 -27.03
CA ASN A 98 9.95 -7.31 -28.32
C ASN A 98 10.57 -6.19 -29.15
N ARG A 99 10.51 -4.94 -28.68
CA ARG A 99 11.17 -3.81 -29.34
C ARG A 99 12.69 -3.87 -29.17
N ASP A 100 13.41 -3.33 -30.14
CA ASP A 100 14.87 -3.27 -30.14
C ASP A 100 15.43 -2.03 -29.42
N ASP A 101 14.58 -1.04 -29.15
CA ASP A 101 14.93 0.26 -28.56
C ASP A 101 14.63 0.33 -27.05
N ILE A 102 14.76 -0.81 -26.36
CA ILE A 102 14.48 -0.90 -24.92
C ILE A 102 15.69 -1.29 -24.09
N PHE A 103 15.70 -0.77 -22.87
CA PHE A 103 16.53 -1.27 -21.79
C PHE A 103 15.66 -1.68 -20.60
N ILE A 104 16.21 -2.50 -19.72
CA ILE A 104 15.55 -2.93 -18.49
C ILE A 104 16.44 -2.60 -17.32
N SER A 105 15.92 -1.86 -16.35
CA SER A 105 16.58 -1.69 -15.06
C SER A 105 16.13 -2.75 -14.06
N ASN A 106 17.08 -3.27 -13.27
CA ASN A 106 16.80 -4.26 -12.23
C ASN A 106 16.30 -3.66 -10.90
N GLY A 107 15.96 -2.38 -10.90
CA GLY A 107 15.37 -1.63 -9.79
C GLY A 107 15.05 -0.21 -10.26
N ASN A 108 14.90 0.73 -9.33
CA ASN A 108 14.77 2.15 -9.67
C ASN A 108 15.95 2.59 -10.55
N ALA A 109 15.66 2.98 -11.79
CA ALA A 109 16.64 3.32 -12.79
C ALA A 109 17.36 4.65 -12.51
N ALA A 110 16.92 5.46 -11.54
CA ALA A 110 17.66 6.64 -11.09
C ALA A 110 18.75 6.29 -10.04
N SER A 111 18.56 5.23 -9.24
CA SER A 111 19.50 4.82 -8.18
C SER A 111 20.79 4.13 -8.69
N SER A 112 21.98 4.66 -8.39
CA SER A 112 23.28 4.12 -8.83
C SER A 112 23.50 2.61 -8.56
N ASN A 113 22.81 2.05 -7.56
CA ASN A 113 22.87 0.62 -7.23
C ASN A 113 22.14 -0.30 -8.22
N SER A 114 21.32 0.26 -9.11
CA SER A 114 20.57 -0.50 -10.12
C SER A 114 21.38 -0.62 -11.40
N ASP A 115 21.31 -1.75 -12.08
CA ASP A 115 21.89 -1.93 -13.41
C ASP A 115 20.86 -1.55 -14.47
N ILE A 116 21.31 -1.00 -15.60
CA ILE A 116 20.50 -0.82 -16.80
C ILE A 116 21.06 -1.78 -17.84
N LEU A 117 20.25 -2.76 -18.22
CA LEU A 117 20.66 -3.93 -18.97
C LEU A 117 20.01 -3.95 -20.35
N SER A 118 20.65 -4.62 -21.30
CA SER A 118 20.02 -4.97 -22.58
C SER A 118 18.71 -5.74 -22.35
N ALA A 119 17.79 -5.71 -23.32
CA ALA A 119 16.51 -6.42 -23.21
C ALA A 119 16.69 -7.91 -22.82
N THR A 120 17.66 -8.59 -23.43
CA THR A 120 17.94 -10.02 -23.18
C THR A 120 18.46 -10.28 -21.77
N GLU A 121 19.43 -9.50 -21.31
CA GLU A 121 20.01 -9.66 -19.97
C GLU A 121 19.03 -9.21 -18.88
N GLY A 122 18.29 -8.14 -19.14
CA GLY A 122 17.23 -7.63 -18.29
C GLY A 122 16.14 -8.67 -18.03
N LYS A 123 15.65 -9.35 -19.08
CA LYS A 123 14.67 -10.45 -18.93
C LYS A 123 15.20 -11.56 -18.01
N LYS A 124 16.47 -11.94 -18.14
CA LYS A 124 17.13 -12.93 -17.25
C LYS A 124 17.22 -12.41 -15.80
N SER A 125 17.55 -11.14 -15.62
CA SER A 125 17.62 -10.49 -14.31
C SER A 125 16.25 -10.45 -13.60
N LEU A 126 15.19 -10.07 -14.33
CA LEU A 126 13.82 -10.06 -13.81
C LEU A 126 13.34 -11.46 -13.42
N ALA A 127 13.71 -12.49 -14.17
CA ALA A 127 13.38 -13.88 -13.81
C ALA A 127 13.98 -14.27 -12.44
N LYS A 128 15.22 -13.85 -12.16
CA LYS A 128 15.89 -14.07 -10.86
C LYS A 128 15.22 -13.30 -9.72
N MET A 129 14.67 -12.12 -10.01
CA MET A 129 14.02 -11.25 -9.02
C MET A 129 12.49 -11.43 -8.94
N ARG A 130 11.92 -12.44 -9.59
CA ARG A 130 10.47 -12.68 -9.61
C ARG A 130 9.85 -12.70 -8.22
N ASN A 131 10.53 -13.31 -7.24
CA ASN A 131 10.05 -13.38 -5.86
C ASN A 131 10.00 -12.00 -5.20
N VAL A 132 10.94 -11.10 -5.52
CA VAL A 132 10.96 -9.72 -5.03
C VAL A 132 9.83 -8.91 -5.66
N LEU A 133 9.65 -9.00 -6.98
CA LEU A 133 8.58 -8.31 -7.70
C LEU A 133 7.17 -8.79 -7.33
N ALA A 134 7.07 -10.01 -6.80
CA ALA A 134 5.83 -10.58 -6.30
C ALA A 134 5.53 -10.23 -4.83
N LYS A 135 6.47 -9.59 -4.11
CA LYS A 135 6.23 -9.17 -2.73
C LYS A 135 5.14 -8.10 -2.67
N GLU A 136 4.31 -8.20 -1.63
CA GLU A 136 3.27 -7.21 -1.36
C GLU A 136 3.79 -6.03 -0.55
N TRP A 137 4.90 -6.20 0.16
CA TRP A 137 5.57 -5.20 0.98
C TRP A 137 7.09 -5.43 0.95
N TRP A 138 7.86 -4.41 1.33
CA TRP A 138 9.32 -4.40 1.19
C TRP A 138 9.98 -3.80 2.42
N THR A 139 11.29 -4.02 2.52
CA THR A 139 12.17 -3.32 3.46
C THR A 139 13.36 -2.73 2.71
N GLU A 140 14.05 -1.79 3.35
CA GLU A 140 15.20 -1.12 2.77
C GLU A 140 16.47 -1.98 2.89
N GLU A 141 16.61 -2.69 4.01
CA GLU A 141 17.78 -3.49 4.36
C GLU A 141 18.03 -4.65 3.40
N SER A 142 16.97 -5.19 2.77
CA SER A 142 17.08 -6.24 1.75
C SER A 142 17.31 -5.71 0.34
N GLY A 143 17.22 -4.38 0.16
CA GLY A 143 17.18 -3.71 -1.13
C GLY A 143 15.91 -3.97 -1.94
N ASP A 144 14.88 -4.61 -1.36
CA ASP A 144 13.62 -4.91 -2.06
C ASP A 144 12.91 -3.63 -2.51
N LYS A 145 12.95 -2.58 -1.66
CA LYS A 145 12.37 -1.25 -1.95
C LYS A 145 12.81 -0.75 -3.33
N ARG A 146 14.12 -0.76 -3.58
CA ARG A 146 14.70 -0.39 -4.88
C ARG A 146 14.32 -1.36 -5.99
N LYS A 147 14.44 -2.67 -5.77
CA LYS A 147 14.24 -3.72 -6.79
C LYS A 147 12.80 -3.82 -7.29
N ILE A 148 11.82 -3.57 -6.43
CA ILE A 148 10.39 -3.56 -6.80
C ILE A 148 10.08 -2.46 -7.82
N MET A 149 10.84 -1.36 -7.80
CA MET A 149 10.75 -0.28 -8.78
C MET A 149 11.50 -0.60 -10.09
N ALA A 150 11.70 -1.87 -10.46
CA ALA A 150 12.27 -2.21 -11.75
C ALA A 150 11.46 -1.62 -12.90
N GLU A 151 12.16 -1.10 -13.91
CA GLU A 151 11.59 -0.35 -15.03
C GLU A 151 11.98 -0.96 -16.38
N CYS A 152 11.06 -0.91 -17.33
CA CYS A 152 11.33 -1.01 -18.76
C CYS A 152 11.45 0.41 -19.31
N LEU A 153 12.59 0.72 -19.91
CA LEU A 153 12.92 2.02 -20.47
C LEU A 153 12.78 1.92 -21.99
N VAL A 154 11.79 2.59 -22.55
CA VAL A 154 11.52 2.61 -24.01
C VAL A 154 11.99 3.94 -24.57
N GLN A 155 12.81 3.91 -25.62
CA GLN A 155 13.34 5.13 -26.22
C GLN A 155 12.20 5.99 -26.82
N GLU A 156 12.26 7.29 -26.59
CA GLU A 156 11.38 8.34 -27.13
C GLU A 156 9.88 8.23 -26.79
N SER A 157 9.18 7.19 -27.24
CA SER A 157 7.74 7.10 -27.11
C SER A 157 7.16 5.68 -27.22
N ILE A 158 5.97 5.52 -26.64
CA ILE A 158 5.12 4.34 -26.72
C ILE A 158 3.77 4.74 -27.31
N SER A 159 3.33 4.09 -28.40
CA SER A 159 2.02 4.35 -29.01
C SER A 159 0.89 4.10 -28.01
N SER A 160 -0.16 4.92 -28.08
CA SER A 160 -1.38 4.75 -27.30
C SER A 160 -2.13 3.46 -27.65
N ASP A 161 -1.89 2.89 -28.83
CA ASP A 161 -2.46 1.59 -29.26
C ASP A 161 -2.07 0.43 -28.34
N TYR A 162 -0.95 0.54 -27.63
CA TYR A 162 -0.49 -0.48 -26.69
C TYR A 162 -1.13 -0.37 -25.30
N ILE A 163 -1.95 0.66 -25.03
CA ILE A 163 -2.63 0.84 -23.75
C ILE A 163 -3.86 -0.08 -23.71
N GLN A 164 -3.80 -1.10 -22.86
CA GLN A 164 -4.85 -2.11 -22.76
C GLN A 164 -5.91 -1.79 -21.71
N THR A 165 -5.57 -1.09 -20.65
CA THR A 165 -6.48 -0.81 -19.53
C THR A 165 -6.01 0.42 -18.74
N ILE A 166 -6.96 1.21 -18.23
CA ILE A 166 -6.69 2.26 -17.24
C ILE A 166 -7.22 1.79 -15.88
N TYR A 167 -6.31 1.61 -14.93
CA TYR A 167 -6.64 1.35 -13.53
C TYR A 167 -6.80 2.65 -12.75
N VAL A 168 -7.82 2.68 -11.89
CA VAL A 168 -8.16 3.82 -11.03
C VAL A 168 -8.51 3.35 -9.62
N ALA A 169 -8.42 4.22 -8.62
CA ALA A 169 -8.62 3.80 -7.23
C ALA A 169 -10.09 3.49 -6.86
N ASN A 170 -11.08 4.06 -7.56
CA ASN A 170 -12.50 3.88 -7.25
C ASN A 170 -13.42 4.15 -8.46
N HIS A 171 -14.71 3.86 -8.29
CA HIS A 171 -15.73 4.03 -9.32
C HIS A 171 -15.95 5.50 -9.75
N ASP A 172 -15.79 6.46 -8.85
CA ASP A 172 -16.00 7.88 -9.17
C ASP A 172 -14.96 8.37 -10.16
N ILE A 173 -13.69 8.02 -9.93
CA ILE A 173 -12.59 8.30 -10.86
C ILE A 173 -12.83 7.56 -12.18
N ALA A 174 -13.29 6.30 -12.13
CA ALA A 174 -13.60 5.56 -13.35
C ALA A 174 -14.63 6.29 -14.22
N ASN A 175 -15.67 6.87 -13.60
CA ASN A 175 -16.66 7.66 -14.30
C ASN A 175 -16.07 8.97 -14.86
N LYS A 176 -15.16 9.64 -14.13
CA LYS A 176 -14.42 10.81 -14.64
C LYS A 176 -13.59 10.44 -15.87
N VAL A 177 -12.80 9.36 -15.80
CA VAL A 177 -11.95 8.90 -16.91
C VAL A 177 -12.76 8.47 -18.12
N LYS A 178 -13.87 7.73 -17.94
CA LYS A 178 -14.74 7.32 -19.05
C LYS A 178 -15.30 8.51 -19.84
N LYS A 179 -15.54 9.66 -19.19
CA LYS A 179 -15.94 10.90 -19.87
C LYS A 179 -14.81 11.54 -20.68
N ILE A 180 -13.55 11.25 -20.35
CA ILE A 180 -12.39 11.66 -21.14
C ILE A 180 -12.22 10.75 -22.37
N LEU A 181 -12.53 9.46 -22.21
CA LEU A 181 -12.38 8.42 -23.24
C LEU A 181 -13.52 8.34 -24.27
N LEU A 182 -14.29 9.41 -24.53
CA LEU A 182 -15.50 9.33 -25.38
C LEU A 182 -15.29 8.68 -26.75
N THR A 183 -14.07 8.73 -27.30
CA THR A 183 -13.70 8.16 -28.60
C THR A 183 -12.84 6.89 -28.51
N SER A 184 -12.50 6.42 -27.31
CA SER A 184 -11.59 5.30 -27.08
C SER A 184 -12.28 4.16 -26.33
N ASN A 185 -12.06 2.92 -26.78
CA ASN A 185 -12.63 1.72 -26.17
C ASN A 185 -11.76 1.12 -25.06
N ILE A 186 -10.78 1.87 -24.53
CA ILE A 186 -9.90 1.36 -23.46
C ILE A 186 -10.73 1.12 -22.18
N PRO A 187 -10.73 -0.10 -21.63
CA PRO A 187 -11.38 -0.41 -20.36
C PRO A 187 -10.83 0.45 -19.21
N VAL A 188 -11.75 0.95 -18.38
CA VAL A 188 -11.42 1.66 -17.13
C VAL A 188 -11.90 0.81 -15.95
N ILE A 189 -10.94 0.30 -15.17
CA ILE A 189 -11.19 -0.67 -14.11
C ILE A 189 -10.83 -0.06 -12.75
N PRO A 190 -11.80 0.10 -11.83
CA PRO A 190 -11.51 0.38 -10.43
C PRO A 190 -10.74 -0.79 -9.82
N GLU A 191 -9.52 -0.53 -9.34
CA GLU A 191 -8.72 -1.52 -8.62
C GLU A 191 -7.99 -0.90 -7.41
N PRO A 192 -8.71 -0.64 -6.29
CA PRO A 192 -8.17 0.06 -5.13
C PRO A 192 -6.91 -0.56 -4.52
N ASN A 193 -6.72 -1.90 -4.59
CA ASN A 193 -5.57 -2.52 -3.93
C ASN A 193 -4.24 -2.15 -4.61
N ILE A 194 -4.25 -1.92 -5.93
CA ILE A 194 -3.07 -1.38 -6.64
C ILE A 194 -2.64 -0.04 -6.01
N PHE A 195 -3.61 0.77 -5.60
CA PHE A 195 -3.44 2.09 -4.99
C PHE A 195 -3.30 2.04 -3.46
N PHE A 196 -2.97 0.89 -2.88
CA PHE A 196 -2.85 0.69 -1.43
C PHE A 196 -4.13 1.07 -0.65
N GLN A 197 -5.28 1.14 -1.32
CA GLN A 197 -6.57 1.39 -0.71
C GLN A 197 -7.26 0.05 -0.37
N PRO A 198 -8.11 0.03 0.67
CA PRO A 198 -8.95 -1.13 0.92
C PRO A 198 -9.88 -1.40 -0.26
N SER A 199 -10.09 -2.67 -0.57
CA SER A 199 -11.00 -3.14 -1.63
C SER A 199 -12.46 -2.79 -1.34
N ARG A 200 -12.81 -2.67 -0.05
CA ARG A 200 -14.14 -2.27 0.40
C ARG A 200 -14.03 -1.42 1.65
N LYS A 201 -14.88 -0.39 1.74
CA LYS A 201 -15.06 0.43 2.94
C LYS A 201 -16.56 0.55 3.23
N ILE A 202 -16.94 0.28 4.46
CA ILE A 202 -18.30 0.42 4.98
C ILE A 202 -18.24 1.44 6.11
N GLU A 203 -18.93 2.56 5.93
CA GLU A 203 -18.96 3.63 6.91
C GLU A 203 -20.02 3.33 7.98
N ILE A 204 -19.57 3.24 9.24
CA ILE A 204 -20.46 3.01 10.39
C ILE A 204 -20.85 4.37 10.99
N SER A 205 -19.88 5.27 11.13
CA SER A 205 -20.04 6.68 11.51
C SER A 205 -19.02 7.53 10.73
N PRO A 206 -19.03 8.88 10.85
CA PRO A 206 -18.04 9.74 10.21
C PRO A 206 -16.58 9.41 10.56
N LEU A 207 -16.34 8.80 11.74
CA LEU A 207 -15.01 8.46 12.23
C LEU A 207 -14.76 6.96 12.34
N LEU A 208 -15.76 6.09 12.16
CA LEU A 208 -15.61 4.64 12.25
C LEU A 208 -15.99 3.97 10.92
N SER A 209 -15.08 3.15 10.39
CA SER A 209 -15.33 2.35 9.20
C SER A 209 -14.86 0.91 9.38
N VAL A 210 -15.56 -0.02 8.73
CA VAL A 210 -15.12 -1.41 8.54
C VAL A 210 -14.57 -1.54 7.13
N VAL A 211 -13.39 -2.14 6.96
CA VAL A 211 -12.68 -2.20 5.69
C VAL A 211 -12.18 -3.59 5.36
N ASP A 212 -12.23 -3.95 4.08
CA ASP A 212 -11.56 -5.14 3.54
C ASP A 212 -10.26 -4.71 2.86
N GLY A 213 -9.12 -5.06 3.44
CA GLY A 213 -7.82 -4.67 2.93
C GLY A 213 -6.68 -5.03 3.86
N ASP A 214 -5.49 -4.52 3.55
CA ASP A 214 -4.28 -4.78 4.31
C ASP A 214 -3.99 -3.67 5.33
N MET A 215 -4.16 -3.99 6.61
CA MET A 215 -3.98 -3.06 7.73
C MET A 215 -2.58 -2.45 7.80
N PHE A 216 -1.55 -3.15 7.31
CA PHE A 216 -0.17 -2.62 7.31
C PHE A 216 0.10 -1.63 6.17
N PHE A 217 -0.91 -1.29 5.37
CA PHE A 217 -0.90 -0.11 4.50
C PHE A 217 -1.86 0.97 4.97
N SER A 218 -2.44 0.81 6.17
CA SER A 218 -3.27 1.86 6.76
C SER A 218 -2.42 3.10 7.03
N ARG A 219 -2.99 4.25 6.69
CA ARG A 219 -2.43 5.58 6.97
C ARG A 219 -2.76 6.09 8.37
N MET A 220 -3.39 5.28 9.21
CA MET A 220 -3.63 5.62 10.61
C MET A 220 -2.31 5.65 11.39
N GLN A 221 -2.16 6.63 12.29
CA GLN A 221 -1.00 6.76 13.18
C GLN A 221 -0.72 5.49 14.00
N THR A 222 -1.77 4.84 14.53
CA THR A 222 -1.62 3.66 15.40
C THR A 222 -2.15 2.40 14.71
N LEU A 223 -1.29 1.38 14.60
CA LEU A 223 -1.66 0.05 14.10
C LEU A 223 -1.79 -0.93 15.26
N THR A 224 -2.87 -1.71 15.30
CA THR A 224 -3.08 -2.70 16.36
C THR A 224 -2.50 -4.06 15.96
N VAL A 225 -1.60 -4.60 16.76
CA VAL A 225 -1.04 -5.94 16.56
C VAL A 225 -1.67 -6.89 17.56
N SER A 226 -2.48 -7.83 17.08
CA SER A 226 -3.03 -8.91 17.91
C SER A 226 -1.90 -9.85 18.35
N VAL A 227 -1.70 -10.00 19.66
CA VAL A 227 -0.60 -10.79 20.24
C VAL A 227 -1.09 -11.76 21.32
N ASN A 228 -0.18 -12.63 21.77
CA ASN A 228 -0.32 -13.38 23.02
C ASN A 228 0.52 -12.73 24.14
N CYS A 229 0.42 -13.23 25.37
CA CYS A 229 1.15 -12.68 26.52
C CYS A 229 2.52 -13.34 26.77
N VAL A 230 2.94 -14.30 25.95
CA VAL A 230 4.19 -15.09 26.16
C VAL A 230 5.35 -14.71 25.25
N GLY A 231 5.22 -13.63 24.47
CA GLY A 231 6.35 -13.08 23.70
C GLY A 231 6.64 -13.79 22.38
N ILE A 232 5.65 -14.41 21.74
CA ILE A 232 5.83 -15.15 20.48
C ILE A 232 4.97 -14.57 19.35
N MET A 233 5.59 -14.12 18.25
CA MET A 233 4.91 -13.71 17.02
C MET A 233 5.23 -14.70 15.89
N GLY A 234 4.46 -15.79 15.80
CA GLY A 234 4.82 -16.95 14.97
C GLY A 234 3.99 -17.16 13.70
N LYS A 235 2.76 -16.64 13.62
CA LYS A 235 1.87 -16.82 12.45
C LYS A 235 0.98 -15.60 12.22
N GLY A 236 0.36 -15.52 11.04
CA GLY A 236 -0.62 -14.51 10.67
C GLY A 236 -0.10 -13.08 10.81
N LEU A 237 -1.00 -12.18 11.20
CA LEU A 237 -0.75 -10.74 11.38
C LEU A 237 0.44 -10.46 12.31
N ALA A 238 0.55 -11.20 13.42
CA ALA A 238 1.66 -11.06 14.36
C ALA A 238 3.01 -11.41 13.72
N SER A 239 3.09 -12.50 12.94
CA SER A 239 4.33 -12.85 12.25
C SER A 239 4.75 -11.81 11.22
N ARG A 240 3.80 -11.21 10.49
CA ARG A 240 4.11 -10.11 9.57
C ARG A 240 4.63 -8.91 10.33
N ALA A 241 3.97 -8.52 11.43
CA ALA A 241 4.42 -7.42 12.28
C ALA A 241 5.85 -7.63 12.79
N LYS A 242 6.23 -8.86 13.15
CA LYS A 242 7.60 -9.19 13.56
C LYS A 242 8.64 -8.88 12.49
N TRP A 243 8.35 -9.20 11.22
CA TRP A 243 9.29 -8.98 10.13
C TRP A 243 9.28 -7.54 9.62
N GLN A 244 8.12 -6.90 9.61
CA GLN A 244 7.96 -5.54 9.13
C GLN A 244 8.37 -4.50 10.19
N PHE A 245 8.25 -4.82 11.49
CA PHE A 245 8.59 -3.95 12.61
C PHE A 245 9.47 -4.67 13.65
N PRO A 246 10.74 -4.97 13.34
CA PRO A 246 11.60 -5.78 14.23
C PRO A 246 11.73 -5.24 15.66
N ASP A 247 11.84 -3.94 15.86
CA ASP A 247 11.92 -3.36 17.21
C ASP A 247 10.57 -3.37 17.96
N VAL A 248 9.42 -3.42 17.27
CA VAL A 248 8.13 -3.69 17.93
C VAL A 248 8.15 -5.09 18.52
N TYR A 249 8.73 -6.08 17.82
CA TYR A 249 8.88 -7.43 18.35
C TYR A 249 9.81 -7.49 19.56
N VAL A 250 10.95 -6.79 19.51
CA VAL A 250 11.88 -6.70 20.65
C VAL A 250 11.19 -6.09 21.87
N TYR A 251 10.47 -4.98 21.68
CA TYR A 251 9.76 -4.31 22.76
C TYR A 251 8.61 -5.15 23.31
N TYR A 252 7.86 -5.82 22.43
CA TYR A 252 6.82 -6.78 22.80
C TYR A 252 7.37 -7.90 23.70
N GLN A 253 8.52 -8.48 23.37
CA GLN A 253 9.14 -9.50 24.21
C GLN A 253 9.53 -8.96 25.58
N TYR A 254 10.03 -7.72 25.65
CA TYR A 254 10.34 -7.05 26.91
C TYR A 254 9.11 -6.90 27.81
N VAL A 255 8.00 -6.35 27.29
CA VAL A 255 6.78 -6.15 28.09
C VAL A 255 6.11 -7.47 28.51
N CYS A 256 6.24 -8.53 27.72
CA CYS A 256 5.80 -9.88 28.11
C CYS A 256 6.63 -10.43 29.27
N ARG A 257 7.97 -10.38 29.16
CA ARG A 257 8.88 -10.87 30.21
C ARG A 257 8.69 -10.14 31.54
N LYS A 258 8.38 -8.84 31.48
CA LYS A 258 8.07 -8.01 32.65
C LYS A 258 6.63 -8.16 33.15
N LYS A 259 5.80 -8.99 32.51
CA LYS A 259 4.38 -9.19 32.81
C LYS A 259 3.58 -7.87 32.79
N ILE A 260 4.03 -6.89 32.00
CA ILE A 260 3.34 -5.60 31.83
C ILE A 260 2.14 -5.79 30.90
N LEU A 261 2.37 -6.52 29.80
CA LEU A 261 1.32 -6.92 28.86
C LEU A 261 0.56 -8.12 29.44
N GLN A 262 -0.76 -7.97 29.60
CA GLN A 262 -1.64 -8.98 30.19
C GLN A 262 -2.99 -9.00 29.46
N MET A 263 -3.70 -10.11 29.54
CA MET A 263 -5.06 -10.19 28.98
C MET A 263 -5.95 -9.08 29.57
N GLY A 264 -6.70 -8.39 28.71
CA GLY A 264 -7.52 -7.24 29.10
C GLY A 264 -6.76 -5.93 29.33
N LYS A 265 -5.43 -5.94 29.21
CA LYS A 265 -4.58 -4.75 29.35
C LYS A 265 -3.60 -4.64 28.18
N PRO A 266 -4.04 -4.05 27.05
CA PRO A 266 -3.16 -3.72 25.93
C PRO A 266 -1.99 -2.82 26.35
N TYR A 267 -0.98 -2.77 25.48
CA TYR A 267 0.18 -1.91 25.67
C TYR A 267 0.43 -1.09 24.40
N LEU A 268 0.51 0.23 24.55
CA LEU A 268 0.84 1.14 23.46
C LEU A 268 2.35 1.36 23.38
N TYR A 269 2.97 0.92 22.29
CA TYR A 269 4.35 1.24 21.98
C TYR A 269 4.42 2.43 21.02
N LYS A 270 4.90 3.56 21.54
CA LYS A 270 5.10 4.81 20.79
C LYS A 270 6.46 4.80 20.09
N ARG A 271 6.53 4.10 18.97
CA ARG A 271 7.72 4.06 18.11
C ARG A 271 7.97 5.44 17.48
N GLU A 272 9.24 5.81 17.36
CA GLU A 272 9.69 7.03 16.65
C GLU A 272 9.75 6.87 15.12
N GLY A 273 9.97 5.66 14.63
CA GLY A 273 10.00 5.36 13.20
C GLY A 273 8.63 5.51 12.49
N SER A 274 8.68 5.91 11.22
CA SER A 274 7.53 6.04 10.33
C SER A 274 7.45 4.86 9.35
N LEU A 275 6.29 4.22 9.27
CA LEU A 275 6.00 3.23 8.23
C LEU A 275 5.93 3.88 6.85
N ASP A 276 5.42 5.11 6.76
CA ASP A 276 5.33 5.82 5.49
C ASP A 276 6.70 6.08 4.88
N TYR A 277 7.70 6.38 5.71
CA TYR A 277 9.08 6.57 5.25
C TYR A 277 9.74 5.26 4.82
N GLN A 278 9.36 4.14 5.45
CA GLN A 278 9.83 2.83 5.00
C GLN A 278 9.24 2.46 3.64
N LEU A 279 7.96 2.77 3.42
CA LEU A 279 7.24 2.39 2.20
C LEU A 279 7.50 3.33 1.01
N ALA A 280 7.58 4.65 1.22
CA ALA A 280 7.73 5.63 0.15
C ALA A 280 9.15 5.70 -0.42
N ASP A 281 9.26 5.99 -1.72
CA ASP A 281 10.53 6.38 -2.33
C ASP A 281 10.98 7.78 -1.87
N GLU A 282 12.29 7.97 -1.72
CA GLU A 282 12.92 9.23 -1.26
C GLU A 282 12.26 9.84 0.00
N PRO A 283 12.25 9.11 1.13
CA PRO A 283 11.39 9.42 2.28
C PRO A 283 11.71 10.75 2.99
N SER A 284 12.94 11.24 2.88
CA SER A 284 13.37 12.51 3.49
C SER A 284 12.63 13.74 2.95
N SER A 285 12.07 13.63 1.74
CA SER A 285 11.32 14.71 1.08
C SER A 285 9.80 14.49 1.09
N LEU A 286 9.33 13.40 1.71
CA LEU A 286 7.94 13.00 1.68
C LEU A 286 7.04 14.05 2.35
N LYS A 287 6.05 14.55 1.61
CA LYS A 287 5.03 15.47 2.17
C LYS A 287 3.85 14.66 2.72
N ASN A 288 3.24 15.17 3.78
CA ASN A 288 2.03 14.61 4.41
C ASN A 288 2.12 13.14 4.85
N GLY A 289 3.33 12.59 5.04
CA GLY A 289 3.54 11.30 5.70
C GLY A 289 3.26 11.36 7.19
N ASN A 290 2.87 10.23 7.79
CA ASN A 290 2.92 10.11 9.25
C ASN A 290 4.38 10.15 9.69
N ALA A 291 4.74 11.11 10.54
CA ALA A 291 6.10 11.20 11.07
C ALA A 291 6.46 10.03 12.00
N GLU A 292 5.45 9.37 12.56
CA GLU A 292 5.57 8.26 13.52
C GLU A 292 4.47 7.22 13.24
N THR A 293 4.76 5.95 13.50
CA THR A 293 3.77 4.87 13.46
C THR A 293 3.79 4.11 14.77
N TRP A 294 2.75 4.24 15.57
CA TRP A 294 2.64 3.55 16.87
C TRP A 294 2.06 2.16 16.69
N CYS A 295 2.36 1.27 17.64
CA CYS A 295 1.81 -0.08 17.68
C CYS A 295 1.07 -0.34 18.98
N LEU A 296 -0.23 -0.60 18.89
CA LEU A 296 -1.01 -1.09 20.02
C LEU A 296 -0.88 -2.62 20.07
N LEU A 297 -0.08 -3.12 21.02
CA LEU A 297 0.04 -4.54 21.29
C LEU A 297 -1.21 -4.99 22.05
N PHE A 298 -2.11 -5.71 21.36
CA PHE A 298 -3.41 -6.10 21.89
C PHE A 298 -3.46 -7.60 22.17
N PRO A 299 -3.45 -8.03 23.44
CA PRO A 299 -3.56 -9.43 23.81
C PRO A 299 -4.92 -9.99 23.45
N THR A 300 -4.92 -11.06 22.65
CA THR A 300 -6.14 -11.81 22.29
C THR A 300 -6.18 -13.19 22.93
N LYS A 301 -5.08 -13.63 23.54
CA LYS A 301 -4.91 -14.92 24.23
C LYS A 301 -3.73 -14.85 25.19
N ASN A 302 -3.68 -15.76 26.17
CA ASN A 302 -2.52 -15.83 27.08
C ASN A 302 -1.37 -16.55 26.39
N HIS A 303 -1.57 -17.77 25.92
CA HIS A 303 -0.57 -18.56 25.22
C HIS A 303 -0.91 -18.72 23.73
N TRP A 304 0.09 -18.79 22.85
CA TRP A 304 -0.16 -18.89 21.39
C TRP A 304 -0.85 -20.19 20.95
N ARG A 305 -0.82 -21.23 21.80
CA ARG A 305 -1.47 -22.53 21.57
C ARG A 305 -2.97 -22.53 21.90
N GLU A 306 -3.45 -21.51 22.60
CA GLU A 306 -4.83 -21.38 23.01
C GLU A 306 -5.66 -20.68 21.93
N ASP A 307 -6.97 -20.87 21.99
CA ASP A 307 -7.92 -20.06 21.22
C ASP A 307 -8.00 -18.63 21.82
N ALA A 308 -8.59 -17.69 21.08
CA ALA A 308 -8.71 -16.31 21.57
C ALA A 308 -9.81 -16.17 22.63
N ASP A 309 -9.57 -15.31 23.62
CA ASP A 309 -10.48 -15.05 24.74
C ASP A 309 -11.29 -13.78 24.48
N ILE A 310 -12.58 -13.95 24.16
CA ILE A 310 -13.49 -12.85 23.86
C ILE A 310 -13.74 -11.94 25.07
N GLN A 311 -13.79 -12.48 26.30
CA GLN A 311 -14.01 -11.68 27.50
C GLN A 311 -12.79 -10.82 27.80
N GLY A 312 -11.60 -11.38 27.64
CA GLY A 312 -10.37 -10.61 27.76
C GLY A 312 -10.21 -9.57 26.64
N ILE A 313 -10.70 -9.85 25.42
CA ILE A 313 -10.74 -8.85 24.33
C ILE A 313 -11.65 -7.69 24.71
N GLU A 314 -12.86 -7.96 25.21
CA GLU A 314 -13.79 -6.92 25.68
C GLU A 314 -13.16 -6.04 26.77
N LYS A 315 -12.50 -6.65 27.76
CA LYS A 315 -11.73 -5.90 28.77
C LYS A 315 -10.62 -5.04 28.15
N GLY A 316 -9.94 -5.54 27.11
CA GLY A 316 -8.91 -4.79 26.40
C GLY A 316 -9.47 -3.63 25.59
N LEU A 317 -10.68 -3.77 25.04
CA LEU A 317 -11.39 -2.69 24.36
C LEU A 317 -11.86 -1.62 25.36
N GLN A 318 -12.33 -2.03 26.54
CA GLN A 318 -12.63 -1.11 27.64
C GLN A 318 -11.37 -0.33 28.05
N TRP A 319 -10.24 -1.01 28.26
CA TRP A 319 -8.97 -0.35 28.55
C TRP A 319 -8.59 0.66 27.47
N LEU A 320 -8.78 0.32 26.19
CA LEU A 320 -8.50 1.23 25.09
C LEU A 320 -9.41 2.46 25.12
N LYS A 321 -10.73 2.28 25.34
CA LYS A 321 -11.71 3.38 25.50
C LYS A 321 -11.33 4.31 26.66
N ASP A 322 -10.81 3.76 27.75
CA ASP A 322 -10.41 4.54 28.92
C ASP A 322 -9.09 5.31 28.75
N ASN A 323 -8.20 4.86 27.84
CA ASN A 323 -6.82 5.37 27.75
C ASN A 323 -6.50 6.14 26.46
N PHE A 324 -7.24 5.95 25.34
CA PHE A 324 -6.82 6.50 24.04
C PHE A 324 -6.62 8.03 24.05
N LYS A 325 -7.48 8.77 24.78
CA LYS A 325 -7.36 10.23 24.94
C LYS A 325 -6.14 10.62 25.76
N LYS A 326 -5.92 9.93 26.89
CA LYS A 326 -4.77 10.15 27.76
C LYS A 326 -3.46 9.89 27.01
N ASP A 327 -3.45 8.85 26.19
CA ASP A 327 -2.31 8.45 25.39
C ASP A 327 -2.13 9.30 24.13
N LYS A 328 -3.09 10.17 23.81
CA LYS A 328 -3.10 11.08 22.66
C LYS A 328 -3.03 10.35 21.32
N LEU A 329 -3.76 9.24 21.19
CA LEU A 329 -3.95 8.58 19.89
C LEU A 329 -4.63 9.57 18.94
N LYS A 330 -4.13 9.68 17.72
CA LYS A 330 -4.72 10.53 16.67
C LYS A 330 -5.67 9.76 15.75
N SER A 331 -5.42 8.47 15.57
CA SER A 331 -6.20 7.57 14.72
C SER A 331 -5.77 6.11 14.91
N LEU A 332 -6.66 5.15 14.64
CA LEU A 332 -6.44 3.74 14.93
C LEU A 332 -6.83 2.81 13.75
N ALA A 333 -5.94 1.91 13.39
CA ALA A 333 -6.26 0.73 12.58
C ALA A 333 -6.27 -0.51 13.48
N ILE A 334 -7.36 -1.28 13.45
CA ILE A 334 -7.55 -2.44 14.32
C ILE A 334 -8.03 -3.65 13.51
N PRO A 335 -7.44 -4.85 13.66
CA PRO A 335 -7.90 -6.02 12.92
C PRO A 335 -9.13 -6.65 13.61
N ALA A 336 -9.78 -7.59 12.93
CA ALA A 336 -10.77 -8.48 13.52
C ALA A 336 -10.15 -9.35 14.64
N LEU A 337 -10.14 -8.81 15.87
CA LEU A 337 -9.41 -9.37 17.01
C LEU A 337 -9.82 -10.82 17.31
N GLY A 338 -8.85 -11.73 17.27
CA GLY A 338 -9.08 -13.14 17.56
C GLY A 338 -9.86 -13.91 16.48
N CYS A 339 -10.27 -13.26 15.38
CA CYS A 339 -10.78 -13.95 14.20
C CYS A 339 -9.64 -14.65 13.43
N GLY A 340 -9.97 -15.69 12.67
CA GLY A 340 -8.98 -16.50 11.95
C GLY A 340 -8.29 -17.52 12.85
N LEU A 341 -6.98 -17.42 13.06
CA LEU A 341 -6.19 -18.31 13.93
C LEU A 341 -6.60 -18.32 15.41
N GLY A 342 -7.33 -17.30 15.87
CA GLY A 342 -7.93 -17.28 17.22
C GLY A 342 -9.29 -17.97 17.31
N LYS A 343 -9.86 -18.38 16.16
CA LYS A 343 -11.13 -19.09 15.99
C LYS A 343 -12.41 -18.36 16.46
N LEU A 344 -12.33 -17.09 16.86
CA LEU A 344 -13.54 -16.31 17.14
C LEU A 344 -14.30 -16.01 15.84
N ASN A 345 -15.62 -15.92 15.95
CA ASN A 345 -16.50 -15.60 14.84
C ASN A 345 -16.65 -14.07 14.71
N TRP A 346 -16.55 -13.56 13.48
CA TRP A 346 -16.81 -12.15 13.18
C TRP A 346 -18.21 -11.72 13.62
N HIS A 347 -19.19 -12.63 13.58
CA HIS A 347 -20.56 -12.35 14.00
C HIS A 347 -20.64 -11.90 15.48
N ASP A 348 -19.69 -12.31 16.32
CA ASP A 348 -19.61 -11.86 17.71
C ASP A 348 -18.62 -10.69 17.88
N VAL A 349 -17.47 -10.77 17.20
CA VAL A 349 -16.38 -9.78 17.34
C VAL A 349 -16.70 -8.44 16.65
N GLY A 350 -17.34 -8.46 15.49
CA GLY A 350 -17.67 -7.26 14.71
C GLY A 350 -18.56 -6.28 15.48
N PRO A 351 -19.73 -6.72 16.00
CA PRO A 351 -20.57 -5.88 16.85
C PRO A 351 -19.87 -5.43 18.14
N LEU A 352 -19.06 -6.30 18.75
CA LEU A 352 -18.27 -5.97 19.92
C LEU A 352 -17.30 -4.82 19.65
N LEU A 353 -16.52 -4.89 18.56
CA LEU A 353 -15.59 -3.82 18.16
C LEU A 353 -16.34 -2.53 17.89
N CYS A 354 -17.44 -2.58 17.12
CA CYS A 354 -18.21 -1.39 16.79
C CYS A 354 -18.76 -0.72 18.05
N ARG A 355 -19.35 -1.47 18.98
CA ARG A 355 -19.89 -0.93 20.24
C ARG A 355 -18.84 -0.13 21.04
N TYR A 356 -17.62 -0.64 21.16
CA TYR A 356 -16.59 0.04 21.95
C TYR A 356 -15.93 1.22 21.22
N LEU A 357 -15.82 1.14 19.90
CA LEU A 357 -15.08 2.11 19.08
C LEU A 357 -15.97 3.19 18.47
N TYR A 358 -17.30 3.06 18.53
CA TYR A 358 -18.25 4.00 17.91
C TYR A 358 -18.10 5.44 18.43
N ASP A 359 -17.89 5.59 19.73
CA ASP A 359 -17.82 6.90 20.41
C ASP A 359 -16.43 7.55 20.38
N PHE A 360 -15.47 6.97 19.65
CA PHE A 360 -14.13 7.53 19.57
C PHE A 360 -14.19 8.86 18.79
N ASP A 361 -13.57 9.91 19.34
CA ASP A 361 -13.41 11.21 18.68
C ASP A 361 -12.17 11.28 17.78
N ILE A 362 -11.69 10.11 17.34
CA ILE A 362 -10.58 9.93 16.41
C ILE A 362 -10.98 8.98 15.28
N PRO A 363 -10.37 9.09 14.08
CA PRO A 363 -10.60 8.12 13.01
C PRO A 363 -10.19 6.70 13.40
N VAL A 364 -11.06 5.73 13.12
CA VAL A 364 -10.87 4.31 13.38
C VAL A 364 -11.25 3.48 12.16
N MET A 365 -10.37 2.57 11.75
CA MET A 365 -10.64 1.56 10.73
C MET A 365 -10.52 0.15 11.31
N ILE A 366 -11.61 -0.62 11.22
CA ILE A 366 -11.64 -2.03 11.57
C ILE A 366 -11.38 -2.86 10.31
N TYR A 367 -10.29 -3.63 10.29
CA TYR A 367 -9.91 -4.48 9.16
C TYR A 367 -10.49 -5.88 9.30
N LEU A 368 -11.20 -6.33 8.26
CA LEU A 368 -11.82 -7.64 8.18
C LEU A 368 -10.79 -8.78 8.18
N PRO A 369 -11.18 -9.99 8.61
CA PRO A 369 -10.26 -11.13 8.64
C PRO A 369 -9.90 -11.57 7.22
N ALA A 370 -8.60 -11.57 6.90
CA ALA A 370 -8.10 -11.96 5.58
C ALA A 370 -8.39 -13.44 5.20
N GLU A 371 -8.58 -14.31 6.18
CA GLU A 371 -8.71 -15.76 5.98
C GLU A 371 -10.14 -16.20 5.60
N LYS A 372 -11.16 -15.35 5.84
CA LYS A 372 -12.56 -15.72 5.63
C LYS A 372 -13.36 -14.56 5.06
N LYS A 373 -14.08 -14.84 3.97
CA LYS A 373 -15.05 -13.90 3.41
C LYS A 373 -16.23 -13.76 4.37
N ILE A 374 -16.56 -12.53 4.72
CA ILE A 374 -17.72 -12.21 5.57
C ILE A 374 -18.92 -11.90 4.67
N THR A 375 -20.11 -12.34 5.08
CA THR A 375 -21.35 -12.08 4.33
C THR A 375 -21.75 -10.60 4.43
N ASP A 376 -22.41 -10.08 3.40
CA ASP A 376 -22.86 -8.69 3.38
C ASP A 376 -23.80 -8.33 4.53
N GLU A 377 -24.65 -9.28 4.95
CA GLU A 377 -25.53 -9.12 6.11
C GLU A 377 -24.74 -8.88 7.41
N SER A 378 -23.67 -9.65 7.64
CA SER A 378 -22.78 -9.52 8.81
C SER A 378 -21.86 -8.29 8.74
N LEU A 379 -21.95 -7.51 7.67
CA LEU A 379 -21.23 -6.26 7.45
C LEU A 379 -22.17 -5.05 7.44
N SER A 380 -23.48 -5.27 7.47
CA SER A 380 -24.47 -4.19 7.50
C SER A 380 -24.32 -3.35 8.78
N LYS A 381 -24.60 -2.05 8.66
CA LYS A 381 -24.53 -1.13 9.80
C LYS A 381 -25.52 -1.55 10.88
N GLU A 382 -26.71 -1.99 10.48
CA GLU A 382 -27.76 -2.49 11.36
C GLU A 382 -27.27 -3.68 12.18
N PHE A 383 -26.62 -4.65 11.54
CA PHE A 383 -26.06 -5.81 12.22
C PHE A 383 -24.95 -5.40 13.21
N LEU A 384 -23.99 -4.59 12.74
CA LEU A 384 -22.83 -4.19 13.53
C LEU A 384 -23.19 -3.31 14.73
N LEU A 385 -24.34 -2.63 14.69
CA LEU A 385 -24.87 -1.80 15.79
C LEU A 385 -26.05 -2.46 16.54
N SER A 386 -26.40 -3.70 16.21
CA SER A 386 -27.60 -4.38 16.74
C SER A 386 -27.56 -4.66 18.25
N ARG A 387 -26.35 -4.82 18.83
CA ARG A 387 -26.17 -5.04 20.27
C ARG A 387 -26.01 -3.67 20.95
N LYS A 388 -27.10 -3.21 21.60
CA LYS A 388 -27.27 -1.86 22.17
C LYS A 388 -26.02 -1.32 22.88
N ILE A 389 -25.78 -0.02 22.66
CA ILE A 389 -24.86 0.88 23.38
C ILE A 389 -25.22 0.95 24.85
#